data_AF-A0A949HFP7-F1
#
_entry.id   AF-A0A949HFP7-F1
#
_cell.length_a   1.000
_cell.length_b   1.000
_cell.length_c   1.000
_cell.angle_alpha   90.00
_cell.angle_beta   90.00
_cell.angle_gamma   90.00
#
_symmetry.space_group_name_H-M   'P 1'
#
loop_
_entity.id
_entity.type
_entity.pdbx_description
1 polymer ?
#
loop_
_entity_poly.entity_id
_entity_poly.type
_entity_poly.pdbx_seq_one_letter_code
_entity_poly.pdbx_strand_id
1 'polypeptide(L)'
;MTQDKHTPGPWAAHDKAAYGTSITNGSITGQYIADVQMYRGLTLDEYKANVRLIAAAPDLLASLRVFVERAWSSCRFSDAEVAAARAAIAKATGA
;
A
#
# COMPACT_ATOMS: atom_id res chain seq x y z
N MET A 1 -9.26 -2.85 -19.97
CA MET A 1 -8.94 -2.59 -18.55
C MET A 1 -7.93 -3.62 -18.12
N THR A 2 -6.66 -3.24 -17.96
CA THR A 2 -5.63 -4.17 -17.47
C THR A 2 -5.97 -4.53 -16.04
N GLN A 3 -6.29 -5.80 -15.80
CA GLN A 3 -6.53 -6.35 -14.48
C GLN A 3 -5.27 -6.12 -13.64
N ASP A 4 -5.37 -5.35 -12.55
CA ASP A 4 -4.23 -5.10 -11.66
C ASP A 4 -3.66 -6.44 -11.18
N LYS A 5 -2.33 -6.63 -11.23
CA LYS A 5 -1.67 -7.89 -10.86
C LYS A 5 -1.61 -8.12 -9.35
N HIS A 6 -1.87 -7.08 -8.54
CA HIS A 6 -1.85 -7.15 -7.08
C HIS A 6 -3.22 -7.56 -6.53
N THR A 7 -3.25 -8.16 -5.34
CA THR A 7 -4.51 -8.52 -4.65
C THR A 7 -5.34 -7.25 -4.37
N PRO A 8 -6.61 -7.19 -4.78
CA PRO A 8 -7.48 -6.06 -4.45
C PRO A 8 -7.61 -5.84 -2.93
N GLY A 9 -7.81 -4.59 -2.53
CA GLY A 9 -8.14 -4.24 -1.14
C GLY A 9 -9.58 -4.60 -0.77
N PRO A 10 -9.96 -4.40 0.50
CA PRO A 10 -9.15 -3.84 1.59
C PRO A 10 -8.14 -4.86 2.14
N TRP A 11 -7.01 -4.37 2.66
CA TRP A 11 -6.07 -5.22 3.41
C TRP A 11 -6.14 -4.91 4.91
N ALA A 12 -5.96 -5.93 5.74
CA ALA A 12 -6.00 -5.81 7.19
C ALA A 12 -4.78 -6.47 7.83
N ALA A 13 -4.30 -5.85 8.92
CA ALA A 13 -3.20 -6.37 9.73
C ALA A 13 -3.75 -7.18 10.92
N HIS A 14 -3.20 -8.37 11.13
CA HIS A 14 -3.57 -9.26 12.23
C HIS A 14 -2.31 -9.73 12.97
N ASP A 15 -2.17 -9.30 14.23
CA ASP A 15 -1.05 -9.69 15.06
C ASP A 15 -1.06 -11.20 15.32
N LYS A 16 0.09 -11.84 15.12
CA LYS A 16 0.30 -13.25 15.45
C LYS A 16 0.87 -13.37 16.85
N ALA A 17 0.52 -14.45 17.55
CA ALA A 17 1.04 -14.74 18.88
C ALA A 17 2.57 -14.92 18.93
N ALA A 18 3.23 -15.20 17.80
CA ALA A 18 4.68 -15.33 17.68
C ALA A 18 5.23 -14.30 16.66
N TYR A 19 5.88 -13.25 17.18
CA TYR A 19 6.79 -12.29 16.52
C TYR A 19 6.49 -11.87 15.06
N GLY A 20 5.23 -11.63 14.70
CA GLY A 20 4.90 -11.13 13.37
C GLY A 20 3.43 -10.71 13.24
N THR A 21 3.11 -10.11 12.10
CA THR A 21 1.75 -9.64 11.76
C THR A 21 1.47 -10.11 10.34
N SER A 22 0.32 -10.78 10.15
CA SER A 22 -0.15 -11.11 8.81
C SER A 22 -0.93 -9.96 8.22
N ILE A 23 -0.78 -9.77 6.91
CA ILE A 23 -1.64 -8.94 6.09
C ILE A 23 -2.57 -9.86 5.32
N THR A 24 -3.87 -9.61 5.41
CA THR A 24 -4.92 -10.39 4.74
C THR A 24 -5.85 -9.49 3.94
N ASN A 25 -6.72 -10.06 3.11
CA ASN A 25 -7.73 -9.32 2.33
C ASN A 25 -8.95 -8.84 3.15
N GLY A 26 -8.74 -8.38 4.38
CA GLY A 26 -9.77 -7.77 5.23
C GLY A 26 -10.38 -8.68 6.30
N SER A 27 -10.06 -9.98 6.29
CA SER A 27 -10.48 -10.94 7.33
C SER A 27 -9.30 -11.72 7.88
N ILE A 28 -9.31 -12.06 9.17
CA ILE A 28 -8.26 -12.90 9.80
C ILE A 28 -8.24 -14.33 9.24
N THR A 29 -9.38 -14.81 8.72
CA THR A 29 -9.51 -16.07 7.98
C THR A 29 -9.43 -15.88 6.46
N GLY A 30 -9.21 -14.65 6.03
CA GLY A 30 -9.12 -14.27 4.63
C GLY A 30 -7.85 -14.77 3.95
N GLN A 31 -7.71 -14.43 2.68
CA GLN A 31 -6.51 -14.74 1.91
C GLN A 31 -5.30 -14.05 2.55
N TYR A 32 -4.25 -14.84 2.84
CA TYR A 32 -2.96 -14.31 3.27
C TYR A 32 -2.27 -13.61 2.10
N ILE A 33 -1.87 -12.36 2.32
CA ILE A 33 -1.22 -11.49 1.33
C ILE A 33 0.27 -11.37 1.63
N ALA A 34 0.62 -11.12 2.89
CA ALA A 34 2.01 -10.98 3.31
C ALA A 34 2.19 -11.32 4.80
N ASP A 35 3.42 -11.67 5.16
CA ASP A 35 3.86 -11.76 6.55
C ASP A 35 4.90 -10.67 6.83
N VAL A 36 4.63 -9.84 7.83
CA VAL A 36 5.55 -8.82 8.31
C VAL A 36 6.21 -9.34 9.57
N GLN A 37 7.53 -9.47 9.55
CA GLN A 37 8.31 -10.04 10.65
C GLN A 37 9.08 -8.93 11.39
N MET A 38 9.13 -9.02 12.72
CA MET A 38 9.99 -8.13 13.50
C MET A 38 11.43 -8.63 13.43
N TYR A 39 12.26 -7.94 12.64
CA TYR A 39 13.66 -8.33 12.45
C TYR A 39 14.61 -7.48 13.30
N ARG A 40 15.84 -7.98 13.51
CA ARG A 40 16.89 -7.26 14.23
C ARG A 40 17.13 -5.90 13.56
N GLY A 41 17.17 -4.85 14.39
CA GLY A 41 17.41 -3.49 13.93
C GLY A 41 16.15 -2.64 13.71
N LEU A 42 14.94 -3.21 13.79
CA LEU A 42 13.70 -2.43 13.91
C LEU A 42 13.31 -2.24 15.38
N THR A 43 12.94 -1.02 15.73
CA THR A 43 12.15 -0.75 16.93
C THR A 43 10.73 -1.29 16.75
N LEU A 44 10.02 -1.52 17.86
CA LEU A 44 8.62 -1.94 17.83
C LEU A 44 7.73 -0.91 17.12
N ASP A 45 8.05 0.38 17.25
CA ASP A 45 7.27 1.46 16.66
C ASP A 45 7.46 1.53 15.13
N GLU A 46 8.69 1.39 14.64
CA GLU A 46 8.98 1.28 13.20
C GLU A 46 8.28 0.05 12.61
N TYR A 47 8.36 -1.09 13.30
CA TYR A 47 7.67 -2.30 12.90
C TYR A 47 6.15 -2.07 12.74
N LYS A 48 5.51 -1.52 13.78
CA LYS A 48 4.07 -1.22 13.75
C LYS A 48 3.71 -0.17 12.69
N ALA A 49 4.56 0.82 12.47
CA ALA A 49 4.37 1.82 11.43
C ALA A 49 4.41 1.20 10.02
N ASN A 50 5.38 0.31 9.76
CA ASN A 50 5.50 -0.40 8.50
C ASN A 50 4.31 -1.33 8.25
N VAL A 51 3.84 -2.05 9.28
CA VAL A 51 2.63 -2.87 9.20
C VAL A 51 1.43 -2.04 8.75
N ARG A 52 1.19 -0.88 9.39
CA ARG A 52 0.09 0.03 9.01
C ARG A 52 0.23 0.54 7.59
N LEU A 53 1.44 0.91 7.18
CA LEU A 53 1.72 1.41 5.83
C LEU A 53 1.43 0.33 4.76
N ILE A 54 1.84 -0.92 5.01
CA ILE A 54 1.58 -2.04 4.09
C ILE A 54 0.08 -2.33 4.01
N ALA A 55 -0.62 -2.41 5.15
CA ALA A 55 -2.06 -2.65 5.17
C ALA A 55 -2.85 -1.56 4.43
N ALA A 56 -2.38 -0.31 4.46
CA ALA A 56 -3.01 0.81 3.76
C ALA A 56 -2.66 0.90 2.26
N ALA A 57 -1.77 0.04 1.73
CA ALA A 57 -1.26 0.17 0.37
C ALA A 57 -2.36 0.23 -0.72
N PRO A 58 -3.45 -0.58 -0.68
CA PRO A 58 -4.54 -0.45 -1.65
C PRO A 58 -5.24 0.91 -1.60
N ASP A 59 -5.52 1.41 -0.40
CA ASP A 59 -6.22 2.68 -0.20
C ASP A 59 -5.34 3.87 -0.61
N LEU A 60 -4.05 3.80 -0.33
CA LEU A 60 -3.05 4.78 -0.75
C LEU A 60 -2.94 4.81 -2.29
N LEU A 61 -2.88 3.64 -2.94
CA LEU A 61 -2.81 3.55 -4.40
C LEU A 61 -4.09 4.08 -5.06
N ALA A 62 -5.26 3.72 -4.54
CA ALA A 62 -6.55 4.23 -5.03
C ALA A 62 -6.64 5.76 -4.88
N SER A 63 -6.25 6.28 -3.72
CA SER A 63 -6.24 7.73 -3.46
C SER A 63 -5.29 8.47 -4.38
N LEU A 64 -4.08 7.94 -4.60
CA LEU A 64 -3.08 8.55 -5.47
C LEU A 64 -3.52 8.58 -6.94
N ARG A 65 -4.18 7.52 -7.43
CA ARG A 65 -4.76 7.50 -8.79
C ARG A 65 -5.80 8.60 -8.97
N VAL A 66 -6.73 8.74 -8.03
CA VAL A 66 -7.75 9.80 -8.05
C VAL A 66 -7.10 11.19 -7.99
N PHE A 67 -6.06 11.34 -7.16
CA PHE A 67 -5.33 12.59 -7.04
C PHE A 67 -4.64 12.99 -8.34
N VAL A 68 -3.91 12.07 -8.99
CA VAL A 68 -3.22 12.34 -10.26
C VAL A 68 -4.20 12.74 -11.37
N GLU A 69 -5.35 12.09 -11.45
CA GLU A 69 -6.38 12.40 -12.44
C GLU A 69 -6.97 13.81 -12.24
N ARG A 70 -7.22 14.19 -10.98
CA ARG A 70 -7.72 15.54 -10.63
C ARG A 70 -6.65 16.62 -10.72
N ALA A 71 -5.41 16.29 -10.38
CA ALA A 71 -4.27 17.20 -10.44
C ALA A 71 -4.00 17.64 -11.88
N TRP A 72 -4.02 16.68 -12.81
CA TRP A 72 -3.85 16.95 -14.24
C TRP A 72 -4.92 17.90 -14.80
N SER A 73 -6.17 17.76 -14.35
CA SER A 73 -7.28 18.59 -14.83
C SER A 73 -7.39 19.97 -14.18
N SER A 74 -6.73 20.21 -13.05
CA SER A 74 -6.89 21.45 -12.26
C SER A 74 -5.74 22.46 -12.37
N CYS A 75 -4.66 22.16 -13.11
CA CYS A 75 -3.46 23.01 -13.27
C CYS A 75 -2.83 23.52 -11.95
N ARG A 76 -3.09 22.85 -10.83
CA ARG A 76 -2.60 23.25 -9.49
C ARG A 76 -1.26 22.63 -9.11
N PHE A 77 -0.77 21.69 -9.91
CA PHE A 77 0.46 20.94 -9.67
C PHE A 77 1.40 21.12 -10.85
N SER A 78 2.69 21.13 -10.56
CA SER A 78 3.72 21.10 -11.58
C SER A 78 3.75 19.76 -12.31
N ASP A 79 4.22 19.76 -13.56
CA ASP A 79 4.44 18.53 -14.33
C ASP A 79 5.35 17.55 -13.60
N ALA A 80 6.33 18.07 -12.84
CA ALA A 80 7.25 17.25 -12.04
C ALA A 80 6.56 16.51 -10.89
N GLU A 81 5.65 17.16 -10.16
CA GLU A 81 4.88 16.53 -9.07
C GLU A 81 3.95 15.44 -9.62
N VAL A 82 3.28 15.72 -10.74
CA VAL A 82 2.40 14.74 -11.39
C VAL A 82 3.22 13.57 -11.95
N ALA A 83 4.39 13.84 -12.55
CA ALA A 83 5.30 12.80 -13.04
C ALA A 83 5.80 11.89 -11.91
N ALA A 84 6.16 12.46 -10.77
CA ALA A 84 6.59 11.68 -9.59
C ALA A 84 5.47 10.75 -9.09
N ALA A 85 4.23 11.26 -9.01
CA ALA A 85 3.08 10.45 -8.62
C ALA A 85 2.76 9.32 -9.64
N ARG A 86 2.83 9.62 -10.94
CA ARG A 86 2.68 8.61 -12.00
C ARG A 86 3.77 7.53 -11.93
N ALA A 87 5.02 7.92 -11.68
CA ALA A 87 6.12 6.99 -11.51
C ALA A 87 5.92 6.07 -10.29
N ALA A 88 5.41 6.60 -9.17
CA ALA A 88 5.08 5.80 -8.00
C ALA A 88 3.95 4.78 -8.28
N ILE A 89 2.91 5.18 -9.01
CA ILE A 89 1.84 4.28 -9.46
C ILE A 89 2.41 3.18 -10.35
N ALA A 90 3.19 3.55 -11.38
CA ALA A 90 3.79 2.61 -12.31
C ALA A 90 4.65 1.56 -11.59
N LYS A 91 5.48 2.00 -10.64
CA LYS A 91 6.27 1.11 -9.78
C LYS A 91 5.39 0.15 -8.97
N ALA A 92 4.28 0.63 -8.41
CA ALA A 92 3.37 -0.21 -7.62
C ALA A 92 2.56 -1.22 -8.46
N THR A 93 2.28 -0.91 -9.73
CA THR A 93 1.47 -1.75 -10.62
C THR A 93 2.31 -2.61 -11.58
N GLY A 94 3.62 -2.40 -11.62
CA GLY A 94 4.53 -3.08 -12.55
C GLY A 94 4.32 -2.66 -14.01
N ALA A 95 4.03 -1.37 -14.23
CA ALA A 95 3.89 -0.74 -15.54
C ALA A 95 5.13 0.09 -15.91
#